data_AF-O52218-F1
#
_entry.id   AF-O52218-F1
#
_cell.length_a   1.000
_cell.length_b   1.000
_cell.length_c   1.000
_cell.angle_alpha   90.00
_cell.angle_beta   90.00
_cell.angle_gamma   90.00
#
_symmetry.space_group_name_H-M   'P 1'
#
loop_
_entity.id
_entity.type
_entity.pdbx_description
1 polymer ?
#
loop_
_entity_poly.entity_id
_entity_poly.type
_entity_poly.pdbx_seq_one_letter_code
_entity_poly.pdbx_strand_id
1 'polypeptide(L)' 'MSNKNKLLTVFSDAEQEALYRLPDFDDAQRLEYLALAESELAFASSRPSLQ' A
#
# COMPACT_ATOMS: atom_id res chain seq x y z
N MET A 1 -22.69 10.27 -15.13
CA MET A 1 -22.15 10.89 -13.91
C MET A 1 -22.29 9.86 -12.79
N SER A 2 -21.19 9.22 -12.38
CA SER A 2 -21.25 8.14 -11.37
C SER A 2 -21.78 8.67 -10.05
N ASN A 3 -22.87 8.07 -9.60
CA ASN A 3 -23.43 8.24 -8.27
C ASN A 3 -22.32 7.95 -7.25
N LYS A 4 -21.80 9.01 -6.62
CA LYS A 4 -20.92 8.90 -5.46
C LYS A 4 -21.74 8.23 -4.36
N ASN A 5 -21.59 6.92 -4.23
CA ASN A 5 -22.19 6.14 -3.15
C ASN A 5 -21.59 6.65 -1.84
N LYS A 6 -22.31 7.55 -1.15
CA LYS A 6 -21.95 8.16 0.14
C LYS A 6 -21.91 7.16 1.31
N LEU A 7 -21.84 5.85 1.04
CA LEU A 7 -22.11 4.77 2.00
C LEU A 7 -21.06 3.65 2.02
N LEU A 8 -19.83 3.88 1.55
CA LEU A 8 -18.79 2.81 1.56
C LEU A 8 -17.44 3.19 2.17
N THR A 9 -17.21 4.45 2.57
CA THR A 9 -16.08 4.77 3.44
C THR A 9 -16.52 4.59 4.89
N VAL A 10 -16.27 3.39 5.42
CA VAL A 10 -16.48 3.05 6.85
C VAL A 10 -15.63 3.94 7.77
N PHE A 11 -14.56 4.52 7.23
CA PHE A 11 -13.60 5.37 7.91
C PHE A 11 -13.65 6.79 7.35
N SER A 12 -13.48 7.78 8.23
CA SER A 12 -13.23 9.17 7.86
C SER A 12 -11.89 9.31 7.14
N ASP A 13 -11.69 10.43 6.43
CA ASP A 13 -10.44 10.69 5.69
C ASP A 13 -9.21 10.61 6.61
N ALA A 14 -9.31 11.15 7.83
CA ALA A 14 -8.23 11.11 8.82
C ALA A 14 -7.93 9.68 9.31
N GLU A 15 -8.95 8.83 9.48
CA GLU A 15 -8.78 7.43 9.85
C GLU A 15 -8.19 6.61 8.69
N GLN A 16 -8.60 6.91 7.45
CA GLN A 16 -8.03 6.25 6.28
C GLN A 16 -6.56 6.63 6.08
N GLU A 17 -6.19 7.89 6.35
CA GLU A 17 -4.80 8.30 6.41
C GLU A 17 -4.04 7.60 7.54
N ALA A 18 -4.60 7.54 8.75
CA ALA A 18 -3.91 6.87 9.86
C ALA A 18 -3.68 5.36 9.62
N LEU A 19 -4.62 4.69 8.94
CA LEU A 19 -4.60 3.23 8.77
C LEU A 19 -3.92 2.75 7.49
N TYR A 20 -4.03 3.50 6.40
CA TYR A 20 -3.60 3.05 5.06
C TYR A 20 -2.58 3.97 4.41
N ARG A 21 -2.26 5.11 4.99
CA ARG A 21 -1.16 5.93 4.49
C ARG A 21 0.14 5.20 4.71
N LEU A 22 1.01 5.27 3.72
CA LEU A 22 2.39 4.82 3.87
C LEU A 22 3.06 5.67 4.97
N PRO A 23 3.64 5.06 6.00
CA PRO A 23 4.43 5.79 6.99
C PRO A 23 5.57 6.57 6.30
N ASP A 24 5.92 7.73 6.85
CA ASP A 24 7.06 8.51 6.39
C ASP A 24 8.36 7.85 6.86
N PHE A 25 8.77 6.81 6.15
CA PHE A 25 9.94 6.02 6.47
C PHE A 25 11.23 6.74 6.05
N ASP A 26 12.23 6.73 6.92
CA ASP A 26 13.59 7.11 6.53
C ASP A 26 14.23 6.06 5.60
N ASP A 27 15.38 6.39 5.01
CA ASP A 27 16.04 5.51 4.03
C ASP A 27 16.40 4.13 4.62
N ALA A 28 16.74 4.04 5.91
CA ALA A 28 17.07 2.77 6.54
C ALA A 28 15.82 1.91 6.76
N GLN A 29 14.73 2.52 7.23
CA GLN A 29 13.44 1.87 7.43
C GLN A 29 12.84 1.40 6.11
N ARG A 30 13.02 2.16 5.02
CA ARG A 30 12.57 1.75 3.69
C ARG A 30 13.31 0.54 3.17
N LEU A 31 14.62 0.47 3.39
CA LEU A 31 15.43 -0.68 3.00
C LEU A 31 14.98 -1.94 3.73
N GLU A 32 14.71 -1.84 5.02
CA GLU A 32 14.20 -2.95 5.82
C GLU A 32 12.77 -3.34 5.42
N TYR A 33 11.88 -2.37 5.25
CA TYR A 33 10.48 -2.61 4.87
C TYR A 33 10.35 -3.25 3.47
N LEU A 34 11.28 -2.95 2.56
CA LEU A 34 11.34 -3.51 1.22
C LEU A 34 12.31 -4.69 1.11
N ALA A 35 12.87 -5.17 2.23
CA ALA A 35 13.70 -6.37 2.27
C ALA A 35 12.82 -7.61 2.14
N LEU A 36 12.41 -7.89 0.91
CA LEU A 36 11.60 -9.04 0.56
C LEU A 36 12.45 -10.32 0.56
N ALA A 37 11.89 -11.42 1.07
CA ALA A 37 12.50 -12.73 0.94
C ALA A 37 12.50 -13.20 -0.53
N GLU A 38 13.36 -14.15 -0.87
CA GLU A 38 13.46 -14.67 -2.25
C GLU A 38 12.11 -15.14 -2.82
N SER A 39 11.26 -15.76 -1.98
CA SER A 39 9.91 -16.18 -2.37
C SER A 39 8.97 -15.01 -2.67
N GLU A 40 9.08 -13.93 -1.91
CA GLU A 40 8.25 -12.73 -2.08
C GLU A 40 8.69 -11.92 -3.29
N LEU A 41 10.00 -11.85 -3.55
CA LEU A 41 10.57 -11.29 -4.78
C LEU A 41 10.10 -12.06 -6.00
N ALA A 42 10.20 -13.39 -5.99
CA ALA A 42 9.72 -14.23 -7.09
C ALA A 42 8.23 -14.00 -7.36
N PHE A 43 7.41 -13.87 -6.31
CA PHE A 43 6.00 -13.56 -6.43
C PHE A 43 5.76 -12.15 -7.00
N ALA A 44 6.46 -11.13 -6.50
CA ALA A 44 6.34 -9.76 -6.98
C ALA A 44 6.74 -9.63 -8.46
N SER A 45 7.85 -10.25 -8.87
CA SER A 45 8.34 -10.26 -10.25
C SER A 45 7.47 -11.07 -11.21
N SER A 46 6.65 -12.00 -10.70
CA SER A 46 5.69 -12.75 -11.54
C SER A 46 4.49 -11.93 -11.99
N ARG A 47 4.30 -10.72 -11.44
CA ARG A 47 3.18 -9.83 -11.77
C ARG A 47 3.49 -9.04 -13.06
N PRO A 48 2.75 -9.25 -14.17
CA PRO A 48 3.06 -8.60 -15.45
C PRO A 48 2.99 -7.07 -15.43
N SER A 49 2.28 -6.48 -14.46
CA SER A 49 2.15 -5.03 -14.30
C SER A 49 3.39 -4.37 -13.67
N LEU A 50 4.35 -5.16 -13.20
CA LEU A 50 5.59 -4.71 -12.57
C LEU A 50 6.83 -5.08 -13.40
N GLN A 51 6.65 -5.64 -14.61
CA GLN A 51 7.71 -5.93 -15.57
C GLN A 51 7.98 -4.75 -16.50
#